data_AF-A0A532BWG2-F1
#
_entry.id   AF-A0A532BWG2-F1
#
_cell.length_a   1.000
_cell.length_b   1.000
_cell.length_c   1.000
_cell.angle_alpha   90.00
_cell.angle_beta   90.00
_cell.angle_gamma   90.00
#
_symmetry.space_group_name_H-M   'P 1'
#
loop_
_entity.id
_entity.type
_entity.pdbx_description
1 polymer ?
#
loop_
_entity_poly.entity_id
_entity_poly.type
_entity_poly.pdbx_seq_one_letter_code
_entity_poly.pdbx_strand_id
1 'polypeptide(L)'
;MEGLKEFVEYGVIGLLLGLSFWAIGVAVERWLFYRRVDVRQFPTLDLCEVMLTKRLVVIGTVAANAPYIGLLGTVLGIMLTFHTMGTSGALAVSSIMIGLSLALKATAVGLLVAIPCVVLNNVLRRRVSELLAQYRAQHGS
;
A
#
# COMPACT_ATOMS: atom_id res chain seq x y z
N MET A 1 3.42 -4.76 -29.83
CA MET A 1 3.58 -5.41 -28.50
C MET A 1 4.21 -4.47 -27.47
N GLU A 2 4.98 -3.46 -27.87
CA GLU A 2 5.47 -2.39 -26.96
C GLU A 2 4.35 -1.70 -26.17
N GLY A 3 3.21 -1.39 -26.81
CA GLY A 3 2.07 -0.79 -26.11
C GLY A 3 1.47 -1.65 -24.99
N LEU A 4 1.57 -2.98 -25.06
CA LEU A 4 1.10 -3.86 -23.99
C LEU A 4 2.05 -3.83 -22.79
N LYS A 5 3.36 -3.70 -23.06
CA LYS A 5 4.40 -3.60 -22.03
C LYS A 5 4.29 -2.29 -21.28
N GLU A 6 4.15 -1.20 -22.01
CA GLU A 6 3.90 0.11 -21.44
C GLU A 6 2.59 0.14 -20.65
N PHE A 7 1.50 -0.44 -21.17
CA PHE A 7 0.24 -0.50 -20.44
C PHE A 7 0.35 -1.26 -19.11
N VAL A 8 1.06 -2.39 -19.08
CA VAL A 8 1.28 -3.15 -17.84
C VAL A 8 2.16 -2.36 -16.86
N GLU A 9 3.27 -1.78 -17.33
CA GLU A 9 4.19 -1.03 -16.49
C GLU A 9 3.55 0.25 -15.92
N TYR A 10 2.93 1.08 -16.76
CA TYR A 10 2.22 2.27 -16.34
C TYR A 10 0.96 1.94 -15.53
N GLY A 11 0.28 0.83 -15.83
CA GLY A 11 -0.88 0.35 -15.08
C GLY A 11 -0.52 -0.02 -13.65
N VAL A 12 0.56 -0.79 -13.46
CA VAL A 12 1.05 -1.19 -12.12
C VAL A 12 1.52 0.03 -11.33
N ILE A 13 2.34 0.90 -11.94
CA ILE A 13 2.83 2.12 -11.28
C ILE A 13 1.66 3.05 -10.95
N GLY A 14 0.73 3.26 -11.88
CA GLY A 14 -0.45 4.10 -11.68
C GLY A 14 -1.34 3.59 -10.54
N LEU A 15 -1.57 2.26 -10.48
CA LEU A 15 -2.29 1.63 -9.38
C LEU A 15 -1.57 1.87 -8.04
N LEU A 16 -0.26 1.64 -7.97
CA LEU A 16 0.54 1.85 -6.75
C LEU A 16 0.50 3.30 -6.27
N LEU A 17 0.60 4.27 -7.19
CA LEU A 17 0.50 5.69 -6.86
C LEU A 17 -0.91 6.07 -6.38
N GLY A 18 -1.95 5.55 -7.03
CA GLY A 18 -3.34 5.75 -6.59
C GLY A 18 -3.60 5.19 -5.19
N LEU A 19 -3.13 3.98 -4.92
CA LEU A 19 -3.22 3.35 -3.59
C LEU A 19 -2.42 4.12 -2.54
N SER A 20 -1.23 4.62 -2.90
CA SER A 20 -0.40 5.45 -2.02
C SER A 20 -1.11 6.74 -1.63
N PHE A 21 -1.64 7.47 -2.62
CA PHE A 21 -2.37 8.71 -2.39
C PHE A 21 -3.61 8.49 -1.52
N TRP A 22 -4.37 7.44 -1.81
CA TRP A 22 -5.53 7.04 -0.99
C TRP A 22 -5.14 6.70 0.45
N ALA A 23 -4.11 5.87 0.64
CA ALA A 23 -3.65 5.45 1.96
C ALA A 23 -3.15 6.65 2.80
N ILE A 24 -2.40 7.56 2.19
CA ILE A 24 -1.94 8.80 2.84
C ILE A 24 -3.12 9.69 3.19
N GLY A 25 -4.09 9.88 2.28
CA GLY A 25 -5.30 10.66 2.56
C GLY A 25 -6.08 10.13 3.77
N VAL A 26 -6.29 8.81 3.82
CA VAL A 26 -6.95 8.15 4.96
C VAL A 26 -6.10 8.28 6.23
N ALA A 27 -4.77 8.16 6.14
CA ALA A 27 -3.88 8.31 7.29
C ALA A 27 -3.95 9.73 7.89
N VAL A 28 -3.96 10.75 7.04
CA VAL A 28 -4.09 12.16 7.46
C VAL A 28 -5.45 12.42 8.11
N GLU A 29 -6.54 11.96 7.50
CA GLU A 29 -7.88 12.08 8.08
C GLU A 29 -7.94 11.43 9.47
N ARG A 30 -7.37 10.24 9.62
CA ARG A 30 -7.33 9.50 10.89
C ARG A 30 -6.47 10.21 11.93
N TRP A 31 -5.32 10.74 11.54
CA TRP A 31 -4.46 11.50 12.43
C TRP A 31 -5.18 12.75 12.99
N LEU A 32 -5.90 13.47 12.12
CA LEU A 32 -6.71 14.63 12.52
C LEU A 32 -7.87 14.22 13.44
N PHE A 33 -8.54 13.12 13.13
CA PHE A 33 -9.60 12.57 13.98
C PHE A 33 -9.07 12.23 15.38
N TYR A 34 -7.95 11.53 15.51
CA TYR A 34 -7.37 11.19 16.82
C TYR A 34 -6.89 12.40 17.62
N ARG A 35 -6.54 13.52 16.96
CA ARG A 35 -6.22 14.77 17.66
C ARG A 35 -7.47 15.51 18.17
N ARG A 36 -8.65 15.20 17.64
CA ARG A 36 -9.91 15.90 17.95
C ARG A 36 -10.89 15.07 18.77
N VAL A 37 -10.74 13.74 18.79
CA VAL A 37 -11.66 12.85 19.48
C VAL A 37 -11.47 12.93 20.99
N ASP A 38 -12.55 13.19 21.72
CA ASP A 38 -12.60 12.97 23.16
C ASP A 38 -13.07 11.52 23.40
N VAL A 39 -12.33 10.77 24.21
CA VAL A 39 -12.65 9.38 24.54
C VAL A 39 -13.75 9.28 25.61
N ARG A 40 -14.03 10.37 26.34
CA ARG A 40 -14.97 10.39 27.49
C ARG A 40 -16.44 10.29 27.11
N GLN A 41 -16.76 10.59 25.86
CA GLN A 41 -18.12 10.68 25.33
C GLN A 41 -18.67 9.34 24.82
N PHE A 42 -17.86 8.27 24.82
CA PHE A 42 -18.31 6.96 24.38
C PHE A 42 -18.96 6.18 25.53
N PRO A 43 -20.17 5.58 25.33
CA PRO A 43 -20.88 4.86 26.37
C PRO A 43 -20.38 3.42 26.59
N THR A 44 -19.66 2.83 25.63
CA THR A 44 -19.19 1.44 25.70
C THR A 44 -17.82 1.31 25.04
N LEU A 45 -16.97 0.43 25.59
CA LEU A 45 -15.63 0.19 25.07
C LEU A 45 -15.64 -0.30 23.62
N ASP A 46 -16.56 -1.20 23.27
CA ASP A 46 -16.67 -1.79 21.93
C ASP A 46 -16.97 -0.72 20.86
N LEU A 47 -17.84 0.25 21.17
CA LEU A 47 -18.16 1.34 20.25
C LEU A 47 -16.95 2.26 20.03
N CYS A 48 -16.19 2.54 21.10
CA CYS A 48 -14.96 3.32 21.03
C CYS A 48 -13.93 2.61 20.15
N GLU A 49 -13.72 1.31 20.35
CA GLU A 49 -12.79 0.50 19.56
C GLU A 49 -13.18 0.45 18.08
N VAL A 50 -14.45 0.20 17.75
CA VAL A 50 -14.93 0.19 16.36
C VAL A 50 -14.71 1.54 15.68
N MET A 51 -14.97 2.66 16.37
CA MET A 51 -14.80 3.99 15.79
C MET A 51 -13.33 4.35 15.56
N LEU A 52 -12.48 4.00 16.53
CA LEU A 52 -11.04 4.23 16.46
C LEU A 52 -10.39 3.38 15.37
N THR A 53 -10.80 2.12 15.22
CA THR A 53 -10.23 1.17 14.24
C THR A 53 -10.77 1.34 12.82
N LYS A 54 -11.87 2.07 12.64
CA LYS A 54 -12.46 2.33 11.33
C LYS A 54 -11.42 2.88 10.34
N ARG A 55 -11.43 2.39 9.10
CA ARG A 55 -10.49 2.74 7.99
C ARG A 55 -9.00 2.43 8.21
N LEU A 56 -8.52 2.07 9.41
CA LEU A 56 -7.14 1.56 9.58
C LEU A 56 -6.88 0.28 8.79
N VAL A 57 -7.91 -0.55 8.63
CA VAL A 57 -7.85 -1.77 7.83
C VAL A 57 -7.43 -1.44 6.39
N VAL A 58 -7.92 -0.35 5.81
CA VAL A 58 -7.56 0.07 4.44
C VAL A 58 -6.07 0.35 4.32
N ILE A 59 -5.49 1.12 5.26
CA ILE A 59 -4.05 1.43 5.25
C ILE A 59 -3.24 0.13 5.41
N GLY A 60 -3.66 -0.74 6.33
CA GLY A 60 -3.02 -2.05 6.54
C GLY A 60 -3.07 -2.94 5.29
N THR A 61 -4.22 -2.99 4.60
CA THR A 61 -4.38 -3.75 3.36
C THR A 61 -3.49 -3.20 2.26
N VAL A 62 -3.43 -1.88 2.06
CA VAL A 62 -2.54 -1.27 1.06
C VAL A 62 -1.08 -1.55 1.40
N ALA A 63 -0.70 -1.37 2.66
CA ALA A 63 0.65 -1.63 3.14
C ALA A 63 1.11 -3.08 2.88
N ALA A 64 0.21 -4.05 3.11
CA ALA A 64 0.50 -5.47 2.89
C ALA A 64 0.50 -5.86 1.40
N ASN A 65 -0.35 -5.24 0.56
CA ASN A 65 -0.51 -5.65 -0.84
C ASN A 65 0.38 -4.88 -1.84
N ALA A 66 0.84 -3.67 -1.51
CA ALA A 66 1.70 -2.88 -2.38
C ALA A 66 2.98 -3.62 -2.86
N PRO A 67 3.71 -4.39 -2.00
CA PRO A 67 4.86 -5.17 -2.46
C PRO A 67 4.46 -6.26 -3.45
N TYR A 68 3.32 -6.93 -3.23
CA TYR A 68 2.83 -7.99 -4.11
C TYR A 68 2.37 -7.46 -5.46
N ILE A 69 1.80 -6.25 -5.50
CA ILE A 69 1.47 -5.56 -6.75
C ILE A 69 2.74 -5.23 -7.55
N GLY A 70 3.81 -4.76 -6.88
CA GLY A 70 5.12 -4.55 -7.51
C GLY A 70 5.74 -5.83 -8.06
N LEU A 71 5.69 -6.92 -7.27
CA LEU A 71 6.15 -8.25 -7.69
C LEU A 71 5.36 -8.75 -8.91
N LEU A 72 4.04 -8.60 -8.91
CA LEU A 72 3.19 -8.95 -10.05
C LEU A 72 3.64 -8.19 -11.31
N GLY A 73 3.94 -6.90 -11.17
CA GLY A 73 4.52 -6.08 -12.25
C GLY A 73 5.83 -6.65 -12.79
N THR A 74 6.74 -7.09 -11.93
CA THR A 74 7.97 -7.76 -12.39
C THR A 74 7.68 -9.03 -13.17
N VAL A 75 6.78 -9.89 -12.68
CA VAL A 75 6.47 -11.18 -13.30
C VAL A 75 5.87 -10.95 -14.70
N LEU A 76 4.92 -10.02 -14.82
CA LEU A 76 4.31 -9.68 -16.10
C LEU A 76 5.32 -9.06 -17.08
N GLY A 77 6.20 -8.16 -16.61
CA GLY A 77 7.22 -7.53 -17.45
C GLY A 77 8.25 -8.53 -17.99
N ILE A 78 8.69 -9.48 -17.15
CA ILE A 78 9.58 -10.58 -17.55
C ILE A 78 8.90 -11.49 -18.55
N MET A 79 7.65 -11.90 -18.26
CA MET A 79 6.87 -12.77 -19.14
C MET A 79 6.69 -12.16 -20.54
N LEU A 80 6.36 -10.88 -20.62
CA LEU A 80 6.17 -10.18 -21.88
C LEU A 80 7.48 -9.99 -22.65
N THR A 81 8.58 -9.76 -21.94
CA THR A 81 9.92 -9.69 -22.55
C THR A 81 10.29 -11.01 -23.22
N PHE A 82 10.09 -12.14 -22.53
CA PHE A 82 10.33 -13.47 -23.12
C PHE A 82 9.36 -13.82 -24.25
N HIS A 83 8.08 -13.46 -24.13
CA HIS A 83 7.10 -13.69 -25.19
C HIS A 83 7.48 -12.94 -26.48
N THR A 84 7.82 -11.65 -26.37
CA THR A 84 8.19 -10.81 -27.53
C THR A 84 9.44 -11.36 -28.23
N MET A 85 10.40 -11.87 -27.46
CA MET A 85 11.60 -12.52 -27.98
C MET A 85 11.28 -13.82 -28.74
N GLY A 86 10.41 -14.67 -28.19
CA GLY A 86 9.95 -15.90 -28.85
C GLY A 86 9.26 -15.65 -30.18
N THR A 87 8.51 -14.54 -30.30
CA THR A 87 7.83 -14.18 -31.55
C THR A 87 8.71 -13.46 -32.58
N SER A 88 9.79 -12.80 -32.14
CA SER A 88 10.63 -11.96 -33.02
C SER A 88 11.77 -12.74 -33.68
N GLY A 89 12.12 -13.94 -33.18
CA GLY A 89 13.22 -14.76 -33.70
C GLY A 89 14.63 -14.21 -33.50
N ALA A 90 14.78 -12.94 -33.12
CA ALA A 90 16.06 -12.27 -32.85
C ALA A 90 16.38 -12.24 -31.36
N LEU A 91 17.50 -12.84 -30.96
CA LEU A 91 18.02 -12.83 -29.60
C LEU A 91 18.89 -11.59 -29.36
N ALA A 92 18.28 -10.41 -29.24
CA ALA A 92 19.00 -9.20 -28.86
C ALA A 92 19.17 -9.12 -27.33
N VAL A 93 20.33 -9.52 -26.81
CA VAL A 93 20.65 -9.49 -25.37
C VAL A 93 20.40 -8.11 -24.74
N SER A 94 20.72 -7.04 -25.47
CA SER A 94 20.46 -5.66 -25.02
C SER A 94 18.97 -5.41 -24.73
N SER A 95 18.06 -5.89 -25.58
CA SER A 95 16.61 -5.73 -25.39
C SER A 95 16.11 -6.48 -24.15
N ILE A 96 16.72 -7.63 -23.83
CA ILE A 96 16.39 -8.41 -22.64
C ILE A 96 16.78 -7.62 -21.38
N MET A 97 18.00 -7.10 -21.35
CA MET A 97 18.49 -6.32 -20.21
C MET A 97 17.62 -5.10 -19.94
N ILE A 98 17.17 -4.40 -20.98
CA ILE A 98 16.24 -3.27 -20.85
C ILE A 98 14.89 -3.73 -20.28
N GLY A 99 14.31 -4.83 -20.79
CA GLY A 99 13.05 -5.36 -20.30
C GLY A 99 13.08 -5.81 -18.85
N LEU A 100 14.17 -6.45 -18.42
CA LEU A 100 14.37 -6.85 -17.03
C LEU A 100 14.54 -5.65 -16.11
N SER A 101 15.28 -4.61 -16.55
CA SER A 101 15.46 -3.38 -15.76
C SER A 101 14.12 -2.67 -15.50
N LEU A 102 13.27 -2.58 -16.52
CA LEU A 102 11.93 -1.98 -16.39
C LEU A 102 11.04 -2.79 -15.45
N ALA A 103 11.08 -4.11 -15.53
CA ALA A 103 10.37 -4.99 -14.59
C ALA A 103 10.80 -4.68 -13.14
N LEU A 104 12.11 -4.63 -12.86
CA LEU A 104 12.64 -4.36 -11.51
C LEU A 104 12.18 -3.02 -10.93
N LYS A 105 11.97 -2.01 -11.78
CA LYS A 105 11.43 -0.71 -11.36
C LYS A 105 10.05 -0.85 -10.71
N ALA A 106 9.17 -1.73 -11.20
CA ALA A 106 7.83 -1.93 -10.62
C ALA A 106 7.89 -2.40 -9.16
N THR A 107 8.80 -3.33 -8.83
CA THR A 107 9.02 -3.78 -7.45
C THR A 107 9.60 -2.68 -6.58
N ALA A 108 10.56 -1.91 -7.08
CA ALA A 108 11.13 -0.78 -6.34
C ALA A 108 10.04 0.24 -5.97
N VAL A 109 9.13 0.57 -6.89
CA VAL A 109 7.98 1.44 -6.61
C VAL A 109 7.02 0.81 -5.60
N GLY A 110 6.73 -0.49 -5.72
CA GLY A 110 5.88 -1.21 -4.76
C GLY A 110 6.41 -1.16 -3.33
N LEU A 111 7.71 -1.34 -3.15
CA LEU A 111 8.38 -1.20 -1.84
C LEU A 111 8.37 0.24 -1.34
N LEU A 112 8.64 1.21 -2.22
CA LEU A 112 8.62 2.63 -1.88
C LEU A 112 7.23 3.08 -1.38
N VAL A 113 6.16 2.50 -1.89
CA VAL A 113 4.79 2.75 -1.41
C VAL A 113 4.48 1.97 -0.12
N ALA A 114 4.93 0.72 -0.02
CA ALA A 114 4.61 -0.15 1.11
C ALA A 114 5.23 0.33 2.43
N ILE A 115 6.53 0.69 2.42
CA ILE A 115 7.28 1.12 3.62
C ILE A 115 6.58 2.24 4.39
N PRO A 116 6.24 3.40 3.79
CA PRO A 116 5.57 4.48 4.50
C PRO A 116 4.16 4.07 4.96
N CYS A 117 3.43 3.29 4.17
CA CYS A 117 2.11 2.79 4.57
C CYS A 117 2.17 1.89 5.81
N VAL A 118 3.17 1.00 5.91
CA VAL A 118 3.39 0.15 7.09
C VAL A 118 3.69 1.01 8.32
N VAL A 119 4.60 1.97 8.19
CA VAL A 119 4.97 2.88 9.30
C VAL A 119 3.75 3.65 9.78
N LEU A 120 2.98 4.27 8.88
CA LEU A 120 1.76 5.01 9.23
C LEU A 120 0.72 4.13 9.92
N ASN A 121 0.46 2.93 9.39
CA ASN A 121 -0.46 1.99 10.00
C ASN A 121 -0.03 1.59 11.41
N ASN A 122 1.26 1.34 11.64
CA ASN A 122 1.77 0.98 12.96
C ASN A 122 1.64 2.14 13.97
N VAL A 123 1.96 3.37 13.56
CA VAL A 123 1.82 4.54 14.43
C VAL A 123 0.36 4.81 14.77
N LEU A 124 -0.56 4.75 13.80
CA LEU A 124 -1.98 4.95 14.05
C LEU A 124 -2.57 3.84 14.93
N ARG A 125 -2.17 2.58 14.75
CA ARG A 125 -2.56 1.46 15.64
C ARG A 125 -2.08 1.68 17.07
N ARG A 126 -0.83 2.11 17.24
CA ARG A 126 -0.31 2.45 18.57
C ARG A 126 -1.15 3.54 19.23
N ARG A 127 -1.55 4.57 18.47
CA ARG A 127 -2.40 5.66 18.97
C ARG A 127 -3.78 5.17 19.39
N VAL A 128 -4.39 4.25 18.65
CA VAL A 128 -5.66 3.61 19.05
C VAL A 128 -5.50 2.86 20.38
N SER A 129 -4.44 2.06 20.54
CA SER A 129 -4.19 1.36 21.80
C SER A 129 -4.01 2.30 22.99
N GLU A 130 -3.33 3.43 22.80
CA GLU A 130 -3.17 4.47 23.83
C GLU A 130 -4.53 5.08 24.23
N LEU A 131 -5.37 5.43 23.25
CA LEU A 131 -6.70 5.99 23.50
C LEU A 131 -7.63 4.99 24.22
N LEU A 132 -7.59 3.71 23.84
CA LEU A 132 -8.34 2.66 24.52
C LEU A 132 -7.86 2.41 25.95
N ALA A 133 -6.54 2.46 26.18
CA ALA A 133 -5.99 2.36 27.53
C ALA A 133 -6.42 3.53 28.42
N GLN A 134 -6.45 4.76 27.88
CA GLN A 134 -6.96 5.94 28.59
C GLN A 134 -8.45 5.81 28.93
N TYR A 135 -9.27 5.30 28.00
CA TYR A 135 -10.68 5.04 28.25
C TYR A 135 -10.87 4.06 29.41
N ARG A 136 -10.14 2.93 29.40
CA ARG A 136 -10.16 1.92 30.47
C ARG A 136 -9.72 2.48 31.82
N ALA A 137 -8.69 3.33 31.85
CA ALA A 137 -8.24 3.96 33.10
C ALA A 137 -9.27 4.92 33.71
N GLN A 138 -10.18 5.48 32.90
CA GLN A 138 -11.20 6.44 33.36
C GLN A 138 -12.52 5.76 33.74
N HIS A 139 -12.91 4.68 33.05
CA HIS A 139 -14.17 3.96 33.27
C HIS A 139 -14.00 2.62 33.99
N GLY A 140 -12.76 2.22 34.28
CA GLY A 140 -12.41 1.00 35.00
C GLY A 140 -11.94 1.29 36.43
N SER A 141 -12.91 1.30 37.35
CA SER A 141 -12.86 0.57 38.62
C SER A 141 -14.01 -0.41 38.62
#